data_AF-A0A535JGF4-F1
#
_entry.id   AF-A0A535JGF4-F1
#
_cell.length_a   1.000
_cell.length_b   1.000
_cell.length_c   1.000
_cell.angle_alpha   90.00
_cell.angle_beta   90.00
_cell.angle_gamma   90.00
#
_symmetry.space_group_name_H-M   'P 1'
#
loop_
_entity.id
_entity.type
_entity.pdbx_description
1 polymer ?
#
loop_
_entity_poly.entity_id
_entity_poly.type
_entity_poly.pdbx_seq_one_letter_code
_entity_poly.pdbx_strand_id
1 'polypeptide(L)'
;MTKQIDRREFLKLIGAGAGAAALAACAPTATTTTASGAPAAASAEPLTLPIVTQPLTLSYWCPMSSNVSATMKTFGEIAAYKELEKRTGIHLEFQHPPLNQETEQFNLLTASGKYPDVIEYNWLSNAPGGPARFVKDGVIIRLNEQIDKYAPNLRRVLADHPEWRKQIITDEGDIYAFPFIRSDVKLLVSTGLAVRQDWLDKLGLKTPTTLDEWRTMLTAFKQRDPNGNGKSDELPLSTWASSPGPGGGSRGAFSRYSFIGAWGIGQEWYQEKGTIKYGPLQPEFREFLTTMAQWYKEGLIDADVFATTQATFDSKVTNNLIGAASMQGGNGIGKYAGLMAGKGTFKLTPVQQPVLKAGDKILLGGRDNNYPGQGSAAISSQNKNVTQTVKMLDYAYSTEGSLLFNFGIEGLSYKMVNGIPTYTDLLMRDPQVPSAQMISRYTRGNFNGPFVQDVRYIEQYYELPEQKKAFEVWTLPSNEKLLPPMTPTQDEAKKFATTMSDIQTRYDEVFTRVWSGKSGVDEWDSFVKALPSMGINDAMKIQQATLDRYNKRPG
;
A
#
# COMPACT_ATOMS: atom_id res chain seq x y z
N MET A 1 -3.07 -34.93 -30.03
CA MET A 1 -2.17 -36.08 -29.81
C MET A 1 -1.22 -35.73 -28.68
N THR A 2 -1.48 -36.36 -27.55
CA THR A 2 -0.83 -36.24 -26.25
C THR A 2 0.51 -36.97 -26.26
N LYS A 3 1.50 -36.49 -25.51
CA LYS A 3 2.23 -37.36 -24.56
C LYS A 3 2.93 -36.56 -23.46
N GLN A 4 2.47 -36.82 -22.24
CA GLN A 4 3.07 -36.46 -20.96
C GLN A 4 4.43 -37.13 -20.80
N ILE A 5 5.33 -36.45 -20.08
CA ILE A 5 6.53 -37.05 -19.49
C ILE A 5 6.22 -37.33 -18.02
N ASP A 6 6.42 -38.58 -17.62
CA ASP A 6 6.15 -39.13 -16.29
C ASP A 6 7.18 -38.64 -15.26
N ARG A 7 6.69 -38.29 -14.07
CA ARG A 7 7.37 -37.63 -12.95
C ARG A 7 8.10 -38.60 -12.01
N ARG A 8 8.22 -39.89 -12.37
CA ARG A 8 8.74 -40.95 -11.49
C ARG A 8 10.20 -41.38 -11.67
N GLU A 9 10.93 -40.84 -12.65
CA GLU A 9 12.31 -41.26 -12.95
C GLU A 9 13.42 -40.27 -12.55
N PHE A 10 13.10 -39.18 -11.84
CA PHE A 10 14.12 -38.16 -11.48
C PHE A 10 14.61 -38.20 -10.02
N LEU A 11 14.24 -39.24 -9.24
CA LEU A 11 14.56 -39.33 -7.80
C LEU A 11 15.30 -40.61 -7.39
N LYS A 12 16.16 -41.15 -8.27
CA LYS A 12 17.06 -42.26 -7.91
C LYS A 12 18.45 -42.06 -8.50
N LEU A 13 19.22 -41.17 -7.90
CA LEU A 13 20.69 -41.11 -7.90
C LEU A 13 21.00 -39.78 -7.18
N ILE A 14 21.38 -39.75 -5.90
CA ILE A 14 22.73 -40.03 -5.42
C ILE A 14 22.64 -40.11 -3.90
N GLY A 15 23.02 -41.25 -3.34
CA GLY A 15 23.23 -41.45 -1.91
C GLY A 15 24.61 -42.05 -1.68
N ALA A 16 25.38 -41.37 -0.84
CA ALA A 16 26.45 -41.85 0.05
C ALA A 16 27.71 -42.55 -0.53
N GLY A 17 28.88 -42.02 -0.14
CA GLY A 17 30.15 -42.73 -0.22
C GLY A 17 31.34 -41.88 0.24
N ALA A 18 31.75 -42.02 1.50
CA ALA A 18 32.91 -41.39 2.11
C ALA A 18 34.23 -42.07 1.70
N GLY A 19 35.35 -41.34 1.74
CA GLY A 19 36.70 -41.92 1.66
C GLY A 19 37.82 -40.87 1.61
N ALA A 20 38.57 -40.76 2.71
CA ALA A 20 39.72 -39.87 2.88
C ALA A 20 40.98 -40.38 2.14
N ALA A 21 41.79 -39.45 1.62
CA ALA A 21 43.20 -39.69 1.33
C ALA A 21 44.00 -38.38 1.51
N ALA A 22 44.98 -38.43 2.41
CA ALA A 22 45.93 -37.36 2.68
C ALA A 22 47.07 -37.38 1.65
N LEU A 23 47.49 -36.20 1.18
CA LEU A 23 48.80 -35.99 0.57
C LEU A 23 49.32 -34.60 0.98
N ALA A 24 50.44 -34.63 1.70
CA ALA A 24 51.22 -33.49 2.11
C ALA A 24 52.10 -32.98 0.95
N ALA A 25 52.20 -31.65 0.80
CA ALA A 25 53.26 -31.00 0.03
C ALA A 25 53.61 -29.66 0.69
N CYS A 26 54.90 -29.47 0.96
CA CYS A 26 55.50 -28.30 1.61
C CYS A 26 55.83 -27.17 0.60
N ALA A 27 55.45 -25.94 0.97
CA ALA A 27 56.20 -24.65 0.94
C ALA A 27 56.71 -24.08 -0.43
N PRO A 28 56.74 -22.74 -0.65
CA PRO A 28 57.35 -21.77 0.26
C PRO A 28 56.55 -20.50 0.60
N THR A 29 57.01 -19.93 1.71
CA THR A 29 56.64 -18.73 2.46
C THR A 29 56.54 -17.47 1.61
N ALA A 30 55.39 -16.79 1.70
CA ALA A 30 55.26 -15.36 1.40
C ALA A 30 54.66 -14.67 2.64
N THR A 31 55.44 -13.77 3.22
CA THR A 31 55.05 -12.89 4.33
C THR A 31 53.94 -11.97 3.86
N THR A 32 52.75 -12.06 4.46
CA THR A 32 51.70 -11.05 4.31
C THR A 32 51.02 -10.80 5.65
N THR A 33 51.34 -9.62 6.18
CA THR A 33 50.57 -8.74 7.05
C THR A 33 49.24 -9.31 7.57
N THR A 34 49.18 -9.50 8.89
CA THR A 34 47.94 -9.72 9.65
C THR A 34 46.94 -8.61 9.37
N ALA A 35 45.96 -8.89 8.50
CA ALA A 35 44.73 -8.14 8.45
C ALA A 35 43.94 -8.46 9.71
N SER A 36 43.76 -7.44 10.56
CA SER A 36 42.88 -7.44 11.72
C SER A 36 41.53 -8.02 11.33
N GLY A 37 41.15 -9.15 11.95
CA GLY A 37 39.86 -9.77 11.74
C GLY A 37 38.75 -8.79 12.12
N ALA A 38 37.87 -8.50 11.16
CA ALA A 38 36.59 -7.88 11.46
C ALA A 38 35.88 -8.74 12.53
N PRO A 39 35.27 -8.16 13.57
CA PRO A 39 34.57 -8.93 14.58
C PRO A 39 33.47 -9.75 13.89
N ALA A 40 33.42 -11.05 14.15
CA ALA A 40 32.26 -11.85 13.83
C ALA A 40 31.04 -11.17 14.46
N ALA A 41 30.09 -10.74 13.63
CA ALA A 41 28.87 -10.08 14.10
C ALA A 41 28.19 -11.00 15.12
N ALA A 42 28.08 -10.56 16.37
CA ALA A 42 27.40 -11.32 17.41
C ALA A 42 25.99 -11.69 16.94
N SER A 43 25.63 -12.97 17.09
CA SER A 43 24.27 -13.46 16.85
C SER A 43 23.33 -12.83 17.87
N ALA A 44 22.18 -12.32 17.42
CA ALA A 44 21.13 -11.81 18.30
C ALA A 44 20.71 -12.88 19.34
N GLU A 45 20.28 -12.45 20.51
CA GLU A 45 19.68 -13.33 21.50
C GLU A 45 18.44 -14.01 20.90
N PRO A 46 18.30 -15.34 21.02
CA PRO A 46 17.07 -16.02 20.63
C PRO A 46 15.85 -15.45 21.38
N LEU A 47 14.72 -15.34 20.68
CA LEU A 47 13.46 -14.95 21.29
C LEU A 47 12.92 -16.12 22.13
N THR A 48 12.77 -15.91 23.44
CA THR A 48 12.22 -16.90 24.38
C THR A 48 10.87 -16.43 24.95
N LEU A 49 9.93 -17.36 25.13
CA LEU A 49 8.59 -17.10 25.65
C LEU A 49 8.36 -17.84 26.98
N PRO A 50 7.60 -17.27 27.94
CA PRO A 50 7.10 -15.89 27.91
C PRO A 50 8.22 -14.86 28.05
N ILE A 51 8.00 -13.65 27.52
CA ILE A 51 9.01 -12.55 27.53
C ILE A 51 9.19 -12.03 28.96
N VAL A 52 8.09 -11.97 29.72
CA VAL A 52 8.08 -11.60 31.13
C VAL A 52 7.33 -12.66 31.94
N THR A 53 7.79 -12.90 33.17
CA THR A 53 7.15 -13.82 34.12
C THR A 53 6.19 -13.11 35.07
N GLN A 54 6.36 -11.79 35.23
CA GLN A 54 5.44 -10.92 35.94
C GLN A 54 4.67 -10.08 34.92
N PRO A 55 3.35 -9.85 35.09
CA PRO A 55 2.57 -9.05 34.16
C PRO A 55 3.21 -7.68 33.91
N LEU A 56 3.43 -7.35 32.63
CA LEU A 56 3.90 -6.05 32.19
C LEU A 56 2.83 -5.39 31.33
N THR A 57 2.47 -4.16 31.63
CA THR A 57 1.57 -3.34 30.79
C THR A 57 2.39 -2.33 29.99
N LEU A 58 2.10 -2.21 28.70
CA LEU A 58 2.64 -1.18 27.83
C LEU A 58 1.50 -0.35 27.21
N SER A 59 1.66 0.97 27.22
CA SER A 59 0.76 1.89 26.54
C SER A 59 1.09 1.97 25.04
N TYR A 60 0.06 1.88 24.19
CA TYR A 60 0.23 1.75 22.73
C TYR A 60 -0.71 2.69 21.98
N TRP A 61 -0.18 3.78 21.42
CA TRP A 61 -0.98 4.69 20.60
C TRP A 61 -0.99 4.25 19.14
N CYS A 62 -2.19 4.13 18.54
CA CYS A 62 -2.33 3.75 17.14
C CYS A 62 -3.69 4.17 16.54
N PRO A 63 -3.72 4.57 15.25
CA PRO A 63 -4.96 4.72 14.50
C PRO A 63 -5.79 3.43 14.44
N MET A 64 -7.12 3.56 14.55
CA MET A 64 -8.02 2.42 14.43
C MET A 64 -8.46 2.20 12.97
N SER A 65 -8.39 0.95 12.51
CA SER A 65 -8.93 0.55 11.20
C SER A 65 -10.46 0.63 11.18
N SER A 66 -11.04 1.09 10.07
CA SER A 66 -12.49 1.12 9.88
C SER A 66 -13.15 -0.26 9.91
N ASN A 67 -12.43 -1.31 9.51
CA ASN A 67 -12.92 -2.70 9.63
C ASN A 67 -13.03 -3.13 11.10
N VAL A 68 -12.13 -2.65 11.96
CA VAL A 68 -12.16 -2.97 13.38
C VAL A 68 -13.22 -2.13 14.09
N SER A 69 -13.26 -0.82 13.86
CA SER A 69 -14.21 0.09 14.50
C SER A 69 -15.68 -0.24 14.19
N ALA A 70 -15.94 -0.91 13.06
CA ALA A 70 -17.26 -1.39 12.70
C ALA A 70 -17.81 -2.47 13.65
N THR A 71 -16.93 -3.18 14.37
CA THR A 71 -17.35 -4.32 15.21
C THR A 71 -16.71 -4.41 16.58
N MET A 72 -15.72 -3.57 16.89
CA MET A 72 -14.94 -3.57 18.12
C MET A 72 -14.60 -2.14 18.55
N LYS A 73 -14.33 -1.95 19.84
CA LYS A 73 -14.01 -0.61 20.41
C LYS A 73 -12.52 -0.30 20.47
N THR A 74 -11.69 -1.34 20.48
CA THR A 74 -10.24 -1.22 20.64
C THR A 74 -9.54 -2.44 20.03
N PHE A 75 -8.29 -2.27 19.62
CA PHE A 75 -7.45 -3.38 19.17
C PHE A 75 -7.22 -4.44 20.26
N GLY A 76 -7.34 -4.09 21.54
CA GLY A 76 -7.27 -5.06 22.64
C GLY A 76 -8.36 -6.14 22.60
N GLU A 77 -9.44 -5.93 21.83
CA GLU A 77 -10.50 -6.92 21.66
C GLU A 77 -10.16 -8.00 20.63
N ILE A 78 -9.20 -7.74 19.73
CA ILE A 78 -8.79 -8.64 18.64
C ILE A 78 -8.15 -9.90 19.22
N ALA A 79 -8.56 -11.07 18.74
CA ALA A 79 -8.10 -12.36 19.30
C ALA A 79 -6.57 -12.52 19.26
N ALA A 80 -5.91 -12.05 18.19
CA ALA A 80 -4.46 -12.06 18.08
C ALA A 80 -3.75 -11.32 19.23
N TYR A 81 -4.28 -10.19 19.70
CA TYR A 81 -3.66 -9.44 20.80
C TYR A 81 -3.88 -10.10 22.17
N LYS A 82 -5.05 -10.71 22.39
CA LYS A 82 -5.29 -11.52 23.59
C LYS A 82 -4.38 -12.74 23.65
N GLU A 83 -4.11 -13.34 22.49
CA GLU A 83 -3.19 -14.47 22.38
C GLU A 83 -1.72 -14.04 22.53
N LEU A 84 -1.36 -12.89 21.97
CA LEU A 84 -0.04 -12.27 22.19
C LEU A 84 0.23 -12.07 23.68
N GLU A 85 -0.75 -11.53 24.42
CA GLU A 85 -0.64 -11.33 25.87
C GLU A 85 -0.37 -12.65 26.60
N LYS A 86 -1.12 -13.72 26.29
CA LYS A 86 -0.90 -15.05 26.90
C LYS A 86 0.50 -15.60 26.61
N ARG A 87 1.00 -15.42 25.40
CA ARG A 87 2.30 -15.95 24.97
C ARG A 87 3.48 -15.17 25.53
N THR A 88 3.33 -13.85 25.67
CA THR A 88 4.44 -12.95 26.01
C THR A 88 4.43 -12.53 27.48
N GLY A 89 3.27 -12.56 28.15
CA GLY A 89 3.05 -11.97 29.47
C GLY A 89 2.84 -10.45 29.46
N ILE A 90 2.74 -9.84 28.26
CA ILE A 90 2.66 -8.38 28.09
C ILE A 90 1.26 -7.97 27.67
N HIS A 91 0.61 -7.16 28.49
CA HIS A 91 -0.68 -6.52 28.19
C HIS A 91 -0.46 -5.20 27.44
N LEU A 92 -1.29 -4.93 26.44
CA LEU A 92 -1.23 -3.70 25.65
C LEU A 92 -2.47 -2.83 25.91
N GLU A 93 -2.25 -1.62 26.44
CA GLU A 93 -3.27 -0.61 26.61
C GLU A 93 -3.30 0.30 25.38
N PHE A 94 -4.25 0.02 24.47
CA PHE A 94 -4.37 0.77 23.23
C PHE A 94 -5.06 2.14 23.42
N GLN A 95 -4.46 3.16 22.82
CA GLN A 95 -4.99 4.51 22.73
C GLN A 95 -5.28 4.82 21.25
N HIS A 96 -6.55 5.04 20.93
CA HIS A 96 -6.99 5.31 19.55
C HIS A 96 -7.44 6.77 19.40
N PRO A 97 -6.89 7.53 18.45
CA PRO A 97 -7.49 8.80 18.07
C PRO A 97 -8.86 8.57 17.42
N PRO A 98 -9.78 9.55 17.45
CA PRO A 98 -11.01 9.48 16.67
C PRO A 98 -10.72 9.30 15.17
N LEU A 99 -11.58 8.55 14.49
CA LEU A 99 -11.45 8.32 13.05
C LEU A 99 -11.46 9.66 12.29
N ASN A 100 -10.56 9.79 11.32
CA ASN A 100 -10.32 11.00 10.53
C ASN A 100 -9.72 12.20 11.29
N GLN A 101 -9.29 12.00 12.55
CA GLN A 101 -8.57 13.00 13.34
C GLN A 101 -7.14 12.54 13.70
N GLU A 102 -6.64 11.48 13.06
CA GLU A 102 -5.38 10.83 13.40
C GLU A 102 -4.20 11.81 13.33
N THR A 103 -4.15 12.62 12.27
CA THR A 103 -3.06 13.58 12.04
C THR A 103 -3.05 14.69 13.10
N GLU A 104 -4.22 15.23 13.44
CA GLU A 104 -4.34 16.26 14.48
C GLU A 104 -3.94 15.71 15.85
N GLN A 105 -4.45 14.53 16.20
CA GLN A 105 -4.13 13.87 17.47
C GLN A 105 -2.66 13.46 17.58
N PHE A 106 -2.03 13.03 16.48
CA PHE A 106 -0.58 12.76 16.47
C PHE A 106 0.24 14.04 16.70
N ASN A 107 -0.15 15.16 16.09
CA ASN A 107 0.51 16.45 16.31
C ASN A 107 0.37 16.91 17.77
N LEU A 108 -0.81 16.73 18.37
CA LEU A 108 -1.03 17.00 19.79
C LEU A 108 -0.19 16.08 20.69
N LEU A 109 -0.15 14.78 20.38
CA LEU A 109 0.65 13.81 21.12
C LEU A 109 2.13 14.21 21.14
N THR A 110 2.69 14.50 19.97
CA THR A 110 4.11 14.82 19.82
C THR A 110 4.48 16.20 20.40
N ALA A 111 3.54 17.14 20.43
CA ALA A 111 3.71 18.44 21.10
C ALA A 111 3.57 18.37 22.63
N SER A 112 2.87 17.37 23.16
CA SER A 112 2.57 17.28 24.60
C SER A 112 3.79 16.99 25.48
N GLY A 113 4.85 16.44 24.90
CA GLY A 113 6.02 15.95 25.64
C GLY A 113 5.75 14.72 26.52
N LYS A 114 4.58 14.09 26.42
CA LYS A 114 4.21 12.86 27.14
C LYS A 114 3.87 11.78 26.13
N TYR A 115 4.67 10.73 26.09
CA TYR A 115 4.56 9.71 25.05
C TYR A 115 4.13 8.37 25.64
N PRO A 116 3.28 7.60 24.96
CA PRO A 116 3.06 6.19 25.28
C PRO A 116 4.35 5.40 25.07
N ASP A 117 4.37 4.15 25.49
CA ASP A 117 5.52 3.25 25.32
C ASP A 117 5.79 2.92 23.84
N VAL A 118 4.71 2.81 23.05
CA VAL A 118 4.75 2.52 21.61
C VAL A 118 3.84 3.48 20.85
N ILE A 119 4.33 3.95 19.70
CA ILE A 119 3.59 4.80 18.76
C ILE A 119 3.59 4.10 17.40
N GLU A 120 2.42 3.62 16.96
CA GLU A 120 2.22 3.07 15.63
C GLU A 120 1.59 4.12 14.72
N TYR A 121 2.25 4.44 13.60
CA TYR A 121 1.82 5.55 12.75
C TYR A 121 2.27 5.41 11.29
N ASN A 122 1.88 6.38 10.45
CA ASN A 122 2.45 6.56 9.12
C ASN A 122 3.63 7.55 9.18
N TRP A 123 4.83 7.00 9.31
CA TRP A 123 6.06 7.78 9.48
C TRP A 123 6.59 8.41 8.20
N LEU A 124 6.10 7.99 7.03
CA LEU A 124 6.57 8.50 5.75
C LEU A 124 5.70 9.64 5.21
N SER A 125 4.37 9.52 5.33
CA SER A 125 3.45 10.49 4.72
C SER A 125 2.81 11.45 5.72
N ASN A 126 2.57 11.02 6.96
CA ASN A 126 1.79 11.82 7.92
C ASN A 126 2.63 12.35 9.09
N ALA A 127 3.95 12.17 9.05
CA ALA A 127 4.90 12.61 10.06
C ALA A 127 5.89 13.62 9.42
N PRO A 128 5.58 14.94 9.45
CA PRO A 128 6.41 15.95 8.77
C PRO A 128 7.87 15.97 9.25
N GLY A 129 8.80 15.98 8.29
CA GLY A 129 10.25 15.84 8.53
C GLY A 129 10.72 14.38 8.65
N GLY A 130 9.81 13.43 8.48
CA GLY A 130 10.11 12.01 8.49
C GLY A 130 10.56 11.48 9.85
N PRO A 131 10.87 10.18 9.93
CA PRO A 131 11.24 9.52 11.18
C PRO A 131 12.52 10.06 11.83
N ALA A 132 13.52 10.46 11.01
CA ALA A 132 14.79 10.98 11.50
C ALA A 132 14.63 12.22 12.40
N ARG A 133 13.66 13.08 12.07
CA ARG A 133 13.30 14.22 12.92
C ARG A 133 12.80 13.75 14.30
N PHE A 134 11.89 12.78 14.35
CA PHE A 134 11.33 12.31 15.64
C PHE A 134 12.36 11.58 16.51
N VAL A 135 13.37 10.98 15.90
CA VAL A 135 14.57 10.48 16.61
C VAL A 135 15.37 11.65 17.20
N LYS A 136 15.67 12.68 16.38
CA LYS A 136 16.43 13.87 16.80
C LYS A 136 15.72 14.69 17.88
N ASP A 137 14.40 14.85 17.77
CA ASP A 137 13.54 15.56 18.71
C ASP A 137 13.33 14.76 20.01
N GLY A 138 13.86 13.52 20.10
CA GLY A 138 13.76 12.68 21.29
C GLY A 138 12.35 12.16 21.56
N VAL A 139 11.51 12.04 20.54
CA VAL A 139 10.16 11.46 20.65
C VAL A 139 10.24 9.93 20.61
N ILE A 140 11.00 9.40 19.66
CA ILE A 140 11.25 7.96 19.48
C ILE A 140 12.73 7.66 19.56
N ILE A 141 13.09 6.40 19.82
CA ILE A 141 14.48 5.96 19.87
C ILE A 141 14.95 5.37 18.54
N ARG A 142 16.24 5.50 18.27
CA ARG A 142 16.95 4.69 17.27
C ARG A 142 17.04 3.24 17.76
N LEU A 143 16.73 2.28 16.90
CA LEU A 143 16.53 0.86 17.27
C LEU A 143 17.67 -0.07 16.89
N ASN A 144 18.67 0.38 16.11
CA ASN A 144 19.70 -0.50 15.53
C ASN A 144 20.31 -1.48 16.54
N GLU A 145 20.88 -0.99 17.65
CA GLU A 145 21.52 -1.86 18.67
C GLU A 145 20.53 -2.79 19.36
N GLN A 146 19.30 -2.32 19.58
CA GLN A 146 18.25 -3.11 20.21
C GLN A 146 17.78 -4.24 19.29
N ILE A 147 17.63 -3.96 17.98
CA ILE A 147 17.26 -4.95 16.99
C ILE A 147 18.39 -5.97 16.80
N ASP A 148 19.63 -5.50 16.69
CA ASP A 148 20.80 -6.34 16.51
C ASP A 148 20.97 -7.35 17.66
N LYS A 149 20.61 -6.95 18.88
CA LYS A 149 20.74 -7.77 20.07
C LYS A 149 19.50 -8.59 20.42
N TYR A 150 18.29 -8.05 20.25
CA TYR A 150 17.07 -8.63 20.83
C TYR A 150 15.95 -8.92 19.82
N ALA A 151 16.12 -8.61 18.54
CA ALA A 151 15.10 -8.85 17.50
C ALA A 151 15.62 -9.77 16.38
N PRO A 152 15.92 -11.05 16.68
CA PRO A 152 16.48 -11.99 15.71
C PRO A 152 15.57 -12.18 14.48
N ASN A 153 14.25 -12.11 14.64
CA ASN A 153 13.32 -12.39 13.54
C ASN A 153 13.25 -11.23 12.55
N LEU A 154 13.09 -9.99 13.03
CA LEU A 154 13.14 -8.81 12.17
C LEU A 154 14.52 -8.67 11.53
N ARG A 155 15.60 -8.90 12.29
CA ARG A 155 16.97 -8.86 11.74
C ARG A 155 17.14 -9.84 10.57
N ARG A 156 16.63 -11.07 10.71
CA ARG A 156 16.63 -12.06 9.62
C ARG A 156 15.82 -11.57 8.43
N VAL A 157 14.59 -11.09 8.63
CA VAL A 157 13.73 -10.56 7.55
C VAL A 157 14.44 -9.45 6.77
N LEU A 158 15.09 -8.50 7.44
CA LEU A 158 15.79 -7.40 6.78
C LEU A 158 17.09 -7.83 6.10
N ALA A 159 17.75 -8.87 6.60
CA ALA A 159 18.95 -9.45 5.97
C ALA A 159 18.59 -10.24 4.70
N ASP A 160 17.48 -10.99 4.74
CA ASP A 160 16.96 -11.75 3.61
C ASP A 160 16.43 -10.82 2.49
N HIS A 161 16.02 -9.59 2.85
CA HIS A 161 15.38 -8.61 1.97
C HIS A 161 16.02 -7.20 2.08
N PRO A 162 17.25 -7.01 1.56
CA PRO A 162 17.94 -5.70 1.61
C PRO A 162 17.16 -4.58 0.90
N GLU A 163 16.35 -4.90 -0.10
CA GLU A 163 15.46 -3.95 -0.78
C GLU A 163 14.33 -3.42 0.12
N TRP A 164 13.84 -4.23 1.05
CA TRP A 164 12.88 -3.79 2.07
C TRP A 164 13.60 -2.96 3.13
N ARG A 165 14.76 -3.43 3.58
CA ARG A 165 15.60 -2.70 4.54
C ARG A 165 15.88 -1.28 4.06
N LYS A 166 16.29 -1.09 2.79
CA LYS A 166 16.55 0.23 2.19
C LYS A 166 15.33 1.16 2.22
N GLN A 167 14.13 0.61 2.04
CA GLN A 167 12.89 1.38 2.12
C GLN A 167 12.57 1.84 3.54
N ILE A 168 12.99 1.06 4.54
CA ILE A 168 12.66 1.28 5.96
C ILE A 168 13.64 2.23 6.66
N ILE A 169 14.94 2.10 6.41
CA ILE A 169 15.95 2.89 7.15
C ILE A 169 15.89 4.38 6.81
N THR A 170 16.41 5.23 7.69
CA THR A 170 16.65 6.65 7.37
C THR A 170 17.83 6.82 6.41
N ASP A 171 18.07 8.05 5.95
CA ASP A 171 19.23 8.37 5.11
C ASP A 171 20.56 8.14 5.84
N GLU A 172 20.55 8.21 7.17
CA GLU A 172 21.67 7.93 8.07
C GLU A 172 21.87 6.43 8.35
N GLY A 173 20.96 5.56 7.90
CA GLY A 173 21.02 4.12 8.13
C GLY A 173 20.30 3.65 9.40
N ASP A 174 19.47 4.51 10.00
CA ASP A 174 18.80 4.20 11.26
C ASP A 174 17.51 3.41 11.03
N ILE A 175 17.31 2.37 11.83
CA ILE A 175 16.00 1.73 11.99
C ILE A 175 15.30 2.43 13.16
N TYR A 176 14.08 2.90 12.94
CA TYR A 176 13.33 3.72 13.89
C TYR A 176 12.00 3.10 14.34
N ALA A 177 11.53 2.07 13.64
CA ALA A 177 10.29 1.38 13.92
C ALA A 177 10.35 -0.08 13.48
N PHE A 178 9.48 -0.90 14.05
CA PHE A 178 9.11 -2.21 13.51
C PHE A 178 8.12 -2.01 12.35
N PRO A 179 8.49 -2.39 11.12
CA PRO A 179 7.77 -1.99 9.90
C PRO A 179 6.59 -2.90 9.53
N PHE A 180 5.52 -2.32 9.00
CA PHE A 180 4.59 -3.11 8.18
C PHE A 180 5.20 -3.37 6.81
N ILE A 181 5.36 -4.63 6.43
CA ILE A 181 5.94 -5.00 5.13
C ILE A 181 4.93 -5.81 4.32
N ARG A 182 4.73 -5.44 3.06
CA ARG A 182 3.97 -6.22 2.09
C ARG A 182 4.92 -7.09 1.27
N SER A 183 4.83 -8.40 1.47
CA SER A 183 5.81 -9.37 0.96
C SER A 183 5.71 -9.68 -0.54
N ASP A 184 4.54 -9.47 -1.16
CA ASP A 184 4.24 -9.91 -2.53
C ASP A 184 3.59 -8.80 -3.35
N VAL A 185 3.82 -8.81 -4.68
CA VAL A 185 3.25 -7.83 -5.62
C VAL A 185 1.72 -7.75 -5.56
N LYS A 186 1.03 -8.86 -5.30
CA LYS A 186 -0.44 -8.90 -5.16
C LYS A 186 -0.93 -8.05 -3.98
N LEU A 187 -0.10 -7.89 -2.95
CA LEU A 187 -0.40 -7.05 -1.78
C LEU A 187 -0.18 -5.56 -2.07
N LEU A 188 0.58 -5.24 -3.11
CA LEU A 188 0.92 -3.87 -3.48
C LEU A 188 -0.14 -3.22 -4.37
N VAL A 189 -1.12 -4.00 -4.89
CA VAL A 189 -2.12 -3.52 -5.86
C VAL A 189 -3.55 -3.70 -5.34
N SER A 190 -4.02 -2.77 -4.52
CA SER A 190 -5.36 -2.86 -3.94
C SER A 190 -6.45 -2.15 -4.75
N THR A 191 -6.06 -1.28 -5.70
CA THR A 191 -6.97 -0.35 -6.40
C THR A 191 -6.65 -0.29 -7.89
N GLY A 192 -7.68 -0.30 -8.74
CA GLY A 192 -7.54 -0.08 -10.17
C GLY A 192 -8.88 0.12 -10.87
N LEU A 193 -8.85 0.19 -12.21
CA LEU A 193 -10.06 0.38 -13.01
C LEU A 193 -10.88 -0.91 -13.05
N ALA A 194 -12.20 -0.75 -13.00
CA ALA A 194 -13.19 -1.80 -13.20
C ALA A 194 -14.37 -1.28 -14.04
N VAL A 195 -14.99 -2.18 -14.79
CA VAL A 195 -16.13 -1.90 -15.68
C VAL A 195 -17.24 -2.92 -15.47
N ARG A 196 -18.47 -2.58 -15.87
CA ARG A 196 -19.62 -3.49 -15.88
C ARG A 196 -19.50 -4.54 -16.98
N GLN A 197 -19.11 -5.76 -16.61
CA GLN A 197 -19.00 -6.90 -17.52
C GLN A 197 -20.35 -7.25 -18.14
N ASP A 198 -21.43 -7.21 -17.37
CA ASP A 198 -22.77 -7.51 -17.87
C ASP A 198 -23.26 -6.47 -18.90
N TRP A 199 -22.81 -5.23 -18.78
CA TRP A 199 -23.07 -4.20 -19.79
C TRP A 199 -22.25 -4.42 -21.07
N LEU A 200 -20.99 -4.84 -20.94
CA LEU A 200 -20.18 -5.24 -22.10
C LEU A 200 -20.86 -6.37 -22.87
N ASP A 201 -21.28 -7.42 -22.16
CA ASP A 201 -21.90 -8.61 -22.75
C ASP A 201 -23.23 -8.25 -23.45
N LYS A 202 -24.11 -7.48 -22.78
CA LYS A 202 -25.39 -7.03 -23.36
C LYS A 202 -25.22 -6.21 -24.63
N LEU A 203 -24.17 -5.38 -24.70
CA LEU A 203 -23.92 -4.50 -25.84
C LEU A 203 -23.02 -5.10 -26.92
N GLY A 204 -22.49 -6.31 -26.71
CA GLY A 204 -21.55 -6.99 -27.60
C GLY A 204 -20.17 -6.32 -27.67
N LEU A 205 -19.74 -5.69 -26.57
CA LEU A 205 -18.49 -4.94 -26.48
C LEU A 205 -17.37 -5.80 -25.89
N LYS A 206 -16.14 -5.53 -26.33
CA LYS A 206 -14.93 -6.11 -25.74
C LYS A 206 -14.46 -5.28 -24.54
N THR A 207 -13.69 -5.90 -23.65
CA THR A 207 -12.98 -5.18 -22.58
C THR A 207 -11.98 -4.19 -23.20
N PRO A 208 -12.00 -2.90 -22.81
CA PRO A 208 -11.15 -1.88 -23.44
C PRO A 208 -9.70 -1.93 -22.94
N THR A 209 -8.76 -1.67 -23.85
CA THR A 209 -7.31 -1.66 -23.61
C THR A 209 -6.66 -0.32 -23.98
N THR A 210 -7.23 0.43 -24.93
CA THR A 210 -6.75 1.76 -25.34
C THR A 210 -7.73 2.86 -24.97
N LEU A 211 -7.27 4.12 -24.88
CA LEU A 211 -8.17 5.26 -24.60
C LEU A 211 -9.31 5.38 -25.63
N ASP A 212 -9.07 5.06 -26.89
CA ASP A 212 -10.11 5.08 -27.94
C ASP A 212 -11.18 4.00 -27.71
N GLU A 213 -10.75 2.79 -27.32
CA GLU A 213 -11.67 1.70 -26.95
C GLU A 213 -12.47 2.07 -25.70
N TRP A 214 -11.84 2.71 -24.71
CA TRP A 214 -12.51 3.25 -23.54
C TRP A 214 -13.56 4.29 -23.92
N ARG A 215 -13.22 5.28 -24.74
CA ARG A 215 -14.18 6.29 -25.20
C ARG A 215 -15.36 5.64 -25.94
N THR A 216 -15.09 4.66 -26.79
CA THR A 216 -16.12 3.91 -27.53
C THR A 216 -17.05 3.16 -26.58
N MET A 217 -16.50 2.45 -25.60
CA MET A 217 -17.27 1.73 -24.58
C MET A 217 -18.12 2.69 -23.74
N LEU A 218 -17.54 3.77 -23.23
CA LEU A 218 -18.26 4.77 -22.42
C LEU A 218 -19.39 5.44 -23.22
N THR A 219 -19.16 5.73 -24.50
CA THR A 219 -20.19 6.25 -25.41
C THR A 219 -21.35 5.27 -25.57
N ALA A 220 -21.04 3.97 -25.74
CA ALA A 220 -22.06 2.94 -25.84
C ALA A 220 -22.85 2.79 -24.53
N PHE A 221 -22.19 2.84 -23.37
CA PHE A 221 -22.86 2.82 -22.07
C PHE A 221 -23.82 3.98 -21.89
N LYS A 222 -23.46 5.18 -22.38
CA LYS A 222 -24.33 6.36 -22.34
C LYS A 222 -25.56 6.24 -23.23
N GLN A 223 -25.43 5.63 -24.40
CA GLN A 223 -26.42 5.76 -25.48
C GLN A 223 -27.32 4.54 -25.69
N ARG A 224 -26.96 3.38 -25.13
CA ARG A 224 -27.57 2.10 -25.50
C ARG A 224 -28.30 1.40 -24.35
N ASP A 225 -28.67 2.15 -23.30
CA ASP A 225 -29.47 1.67 -22.15
C ASP A 225 -29.02 0.29 -21.64
N PRO A 226 -27.73 0.10 -21.29
CA PRO A 226 -27.26 -1.17 -20.79
C PRO A 226 -27.94 -1.55 -19.46
N ASN A 227 -28.46 -0.61 -18.67
CA ASN A 227 -29.19 -0.93 -17.45
C ASN A 227 -30.62 -1.43 -17.72
N GLY A 228 -31.19 -1.13 -18.89
CA GLY A 228 -32.44 -1.66 -19.41
C GLY A 228 -33.71 -1.03 -18.84
N ASN A 229 -33.63 0.19 -18.30
CA ASN A 229 -34.76 0.86 -17.66
C ASN A 229 -35.52 1.82 -18.60
N GLY A 230 -35.07 1.97 -19.86
CA GLY A 230 -35.67 2.85 -20.85
C GLY A 230 -35.39 4.34 -20.63
N LYS A 231 -34.47 4.70 -19.72
CA LYS A 231 -34.04 6.07 -19.43
C LYS A 231 -32.55 6.20 -19.76
N SER A 232 -32.14 7.40 -20.13
CA SER A 232 -30.72 7.75 -20.32
C SER A 232 -30.13 8.22 -19.00
N ASP A 233 -30.05 7.35 -18.00
CA ASP A 233 -29.57 7.67 -16.65
C ASP A 233 -28.24 6.97 -16.27
N GLU A 234 -27.63 6.23 -17.20
CA GLU A 234 -26.29 5.69 -17.00
C GLU A 234 -25.24 6.78 -16.78
N LEU A 235 -24.36 6.51 -15.83
CA LEU A 235 -23.13 7.24 -15.56
C LEU A 235 -21.96 6.39 -16.08
N PRO A 236 -21.47 6.62 -17.32
CA PRO A 236 -20.52 5.70 -17.93
C PRO A 236 -19.23 5.56 -17.14
N LEU A 237 -18.70 6.67 -16.62
CA LEU A 237 -17.54 6.71 -15.74
C LEU A 237 -17.81 7.61 -14.53
N SER A 238 -17.72 7.04 -13.32
CA SER A 238 -17.82 7.79 -12.07
C SER A 238 -16.82 7.26 -11.05
N THR A 239 -16.57 8.04 -10.01
CA THR A 239 -15.60 7.78 -8.94
C THR A 239 -15.89 8.77 -7.80
N TRP A 240 -15.34 8.55 -6.60
CA TRP A 240 -15.50 9.49 -5.50
C TRP A 240 -14.25 10.37 -5.35
N ALA A 241 -14.44 11.65 -5.05
CA ALA A 241 -13.42 12.70 -4.99
C ALA A 241 -12.38 12.55 -3.84
N SER A 242 -12.47 11.45 -3.09
CA SER A 242 -11.51 11.06 -2.05
C SER A 242 -10.98 9.65 -2.30
N SER A 243 -10.97 9.19 -3.55
CA SER A 243 -10.32 7.94 -3.93
C SER A 243 -8.84 8.02 -3.53
N PRO A 244 -8.21 6.92 -3.08
CA PRO A 244 -6.83 6.94 -2.59
C PRO A 244 -5.85 7.58 -3.59
N GLY A 245 -5.24 8.70 -3.20
CA GLY A 245 -4.28 9.48 -3.97
C GLY A 245 -3.92 10.80 -3.25
N PRO A 246 -2.75 11.40 -3.52
CA PRO A 246 -2.44 12.74 -3.03
C PRO A 246 -3.33 13.80 -3.72
N GLY A 247 -4.00 14.61 -2.91
CA GLY A 247 -5.00 15.61 -3.34
C GLY A 247 -6.42 15.14 -3.12
N GLY A 248 -7.11 15.71 -2.12
CA GLY A 248 -8.57 15.60 -2.02
C GLY A 248 -9.25 16.45 -3.12
N GLY A 249 -10.52 16.17 -3.42
CA GLY A 249 -11.26 16.94 -4.42
C GLY A 249 -11.04 16.42 -5.84
N SER A 250 -10.83 17.31 -6.81
CA SER A 250 -10.84 16.93 -8.23
C SER A 250 -9.64 16.10 -8.68
N ARG A 251 -8.46 16.29 -8.07
CA ARG A 251 -7.29 15.41 -8.27
C ARG A 251 -7.52 14.00 -7.73
N GLY A 252 -8.34 13.89 -6.67
CA GLY A 252 -8.75 12.62 -6.08
C GLY A 252 -9.90 11.93 -6.82
N ALA A 253 -10.41 12.51 -7.91
CA ALA A 253 -11.45 11.88 -8.72
C ALA A 253 -10.96 10.49 -9.18
N PHE A 254 -9.83 10.41 -9.89
CA PHE A 254 -9.27 9.11 -10.26
C PHE A 254 -8.17 8.69 -9.29
N SER A 255 -7.98 7.38 -9.09
CA SER A 255 -6.79 6.89 -8.38
C SER A 255 -5.51 7.37 -9.06
N ARG A 256 -4.43 7.50 -8.27
CA ARG A 256 -3.13 8.15 -8.56
C ARG A 256 -2.59 8.09 -10.00
N TYR A 257 -2.86 7.03 -10.76
CA TYR A 257 -2.38 6.82 -12.14
C TYR A 257 -3.46 6.40 -13.15
N SER A 258 -4.72 6.35 -12.74
CA SER A 258 -5.81 5.96 -13.64
C SER A 258 -5.94 6.95 -14.78
N PHE A 259 -5.99 6.41 -16.01
CA PHE A 259 -5.99 7.12 -17.30
C PHE A 259 -4.71 7.91 -17.61
N ILE A 260 -4.18 8.73 -16.71
CA ILE A 260 -2.97 9.53 -16.98
C ILE A 260 -1.74 8.63 -17.24
N GLY A 261 -1.73 7.42 -16.68
CA GLY A 261 -0.69 6.42 -16.93
C GLY A 261 -0.55 6.02 -18.40
N ALA A 262 -1.58 6.24 -19.23
CA ALA A 262 -1.52 6.02 -20.68
C ALA A 262 -0.44 6.88 -21.36
N TRP A 263 -0.18 8.07 -20.83
CA TRP A 263 0.88 8.98 -21.29
C TRP A 263 2.24 8.72 -20.62
N GLY A 264 2.34 7.71 -19.74
CA GLY A 264 3.59 7.36 -19.08
C GLY A 264 4.07 8.39 -18.05
N ILE A 265 3.18 9.26 -17.56
CA ILE A 265 3.44 10.28 -16.52
C ILE A 265 2.49 10.11 -15.33
N GLY A 266 2.85 10.70 -14.18
CA GLY A 266 1.99 10.78 -13.00
C GLY A 266 1.21 12.09 -12.91
N GLN A 267 0.13 12.12 -12.10
CA GLN A 267 -0.60 13.38 -11.84
C GLN A 267 0.22 14.39 -11.02
N GLU A 268 1.22 13.89 -10.28
CA GLU A 268 2.12 14.70 -9.47
C GLU A 268 3.58 14.27 -9.71
N TRP A 269 4.31 13.98 -8.64
CA TRP A 269 5.69 13.58 -8.64
C TRP A 269 5.85 12.12 -9.07
N TYR A 270 6.78 11.90 -9.98
CA TYR A 270 7.26 10.59 -10.39
C TYR A 270 8.76 10.69 -10.69
N GLN A 271 9.42 9.56 -10.95
CA GLN A 271 10.81 9.59 -11.40
C GLN A 271 10.96 8.91 -12.75
N GLU A 272 11.97 9.34 -13.51
CA GLU A 272 12.37 8.69 -14.75
C GLU A 272 13.88 8.54 -14.74
N LYS A 273 14.36 7.30 -14.66
CA LYS A 273 15.78 6.96 -14.65
C LYS A 273 16.56 7.76 -13.58
N GLY A 274 16.00 7.87 -12.38
CA GLY A 274 16.62 8.59 -11.26
C GLY A 274 16.45 10.10 -11.30
N THR A 275 15.73 10.66 -12.27
CA THR A 275 15.42 12.10 -12.33
C THR A 275 13.99 12.35 -11.90
N ILE A 276 13.78 13.27 -10.96
CA ILE A 276 12.45 13.71 -10.56
C ILE A 276 11.75 14.45 -11.69
N LYS A 277 10.48 14.11 -11.87
CA LYS A 277 9.56 14.77 -12.78
C LYS A 277 8.31 15.19 -12.03
N TYR A 278 7.75 16.32 -12.44
CA TYR A 278 6.45 16.79 -11.99
C TYR A 278 5.48 16.75 -13.17
N GLY A 279 4.43 15.94 -13.05
CA GLY A 279 3.41 15.71 -14.08
C GLY A 279 2.94 16.99 -14.75
N PRO A 280 2.49 18.01 -14.00
CA PRO A 280 1.98 19.25 -14.58
C PRO A 280 2.95 20.03 -15.46
N LEU A 281 4.27 19.84 -15.30
CA LEU A 281 5.29 20.45 -16.17
C LEU A 281 5.49 19.69 -17.49
N GLN A 282 4.92 18.50 -17.64
CA GLN A 282 5.11 17.67 -18.83
C GLN A 282 4.07 18.01 -19.91
N PRO A 283 4.47 18.07 -21.20
CA PRO A 283 3.55 18.39 -22.28
C PRO A 283 2.38 17.40 -22.39
N GLU A 284 2.60 16.13 -22.08
CA GLU A 284 1.58 15.08 -22.13
C GLU A 284 0.43 15.32 -21.13
N PHE A 285 0.67 16.09 -20.07
CA PHE A 285 -0.38 16.45 -19.11
C PHE A 285 -1.49 17.29 -19.78
N ARG A 286 -1.10 18.13 -20.74
CA ARG A 286 -2.04 18.94 -21.52
C ARG A 286 -2.98 18.05 -22.35
N GLU A 287 -2.46 16.98 -22.94
CA GLU A 287 -3.23 16.01 -23.71
C GLU A 287 -4.19 15.21 -22.82
N PHE A 288 -3.72 14.78 -21.64
CA PHE A 288 -4.54 14.14 -20.62
C PHE A 288 -5.73 15.03 -20.24
N LEU A 289 -5.47 16.30 -19.89
CA LEU A 289 -6.52 17.25 -19.53
C LEU A 289 -7.50 17.50 -20.67
N THR A 290 -7.00 17.65 -21.90
CA THR A 290 -7.85 17.83 -23.08
C THR A 290 -8.79 16.64 -23.26
N THR A 291 -8.28 15.42 -23.08
CA THR A 291 -9.07 14.18 -23.18
C THR A 291 -10.14 14.11 -22.09
N MET A 292 -9.77 14.39 -20.83
CA MET A 292 -10.73 14.36 -19.72
C MET A 292 -11.80 15.45 -19.85
N ALA A 293 -11.43 16.65 -20.30
CA ALA A 293 -12.38 17.73 -20.58
C ALA A 293 -13.34 17.38 -21.72
N GLN A 294 -12.84 16.72 -22.76
CA GLN A 294 -13.67 16.21 -23.85
C GLN A 294 -14.67 15.16 -23.35
N TRP A 295 -14.22 14.16 -22.58
CA TRP A 295 -15.10 13.12 -22.03
C TRP A 295 -16.14 13.69 -21.08
N TYR A 296 -15.77 14.69 -20.28
CA TYR A 296 -16.71 15.40 -19.42
C TYR A 296 -17.76 16.17 -20.24
N LYS A 297 -17.34 16.92 -21.28
CA LYS A 297 -18.25 17.65 -22.18
C LYS A 297 -19.20 16.72 -22.94
N GLU A 298 -18.74 15.54 -23.33
CA GLU A 298 -19.54 14.50 -23.98
C GLU A 298 -20.48 13.77 -23.00
N GLY A 299 -20.38 14.07 -21.69
CA GLY A 299 -21.16 13.45 -20.63
C GLY A 299 -20.82 11.98 -20.42
N LEU A 300 -19.58 11.58 -20.72
CA LEU A 300 -19.05 10.24 -20.46
C LEU A 300 -18.56 10.10 -19.00
N ILE A 301 -18.21 11.23 -18.39
CA ILE A 301 -17.86 11.32 -16.97
C ILE A 301 -19.05 11.90 -16.22
N ASP A 302 -19.34 11.34 -15.05
CA ASP A 302 -20.35 11.83 -14.11
C ASP A 302 -20.17 13.32 -13.81
N ALA A 303 -21.25 14.10 -13.96
CA ALA A 303 -21.24 15.54 -13.74
C ALA A 303 -20.92 15.92 -12.28
N ASP A 304 -21.21 15.03 -11.33
CA ASP A 304 -20.94 15.25 -9.91
C ASP A 304 -19.63 14.62 -9.46
N VAL A 305 -18.75 14.18 -10.37
CA VAL A 305 -17.55 13.41 -10.03
C VAL A 305 -16.67 14.10 -8.97
N PHE A 306 -16.57 15.44 -9.00
CA PHE A 306 -15.78 16.22 -8.05
C PHE A 306 -16.43 16.42 -6.68
N ALA A 307 -17.76 16.21 -6.58
CA ALA A 307 -18.54 16.33 -5.34
C ALA A 307 -18.96 14.96 -4.79
N THR A 308 -18.68 13.88 -5.52
CA THR A 308 -19.10 12.53 -5.15
C THR A 308 -18.32 12.07 -3.93
N THR A 309 -19.03 11.81 -2.84
CA THR A 309 -18.51 11.20 -1.61
C THR A 309 -18.59 9.69 -1.71
N GLN A 310 -17.96 8.97 -0.78
CA GLN A 310 -18.09 7.51 -0.75
C GLN A 310 -19.55 7.06 -0.59
N ALA A 311 -20.35 7.77 0.23
CA ALA A 311 -21.76 7.44 0.42
C ALA A 311 -22.61 7.68 -0.83
N THR A 312 -22.38 8.79 -1.55
CA THR A 312 -23.13 9.05 -2.80
C THR A 312 -22.66 8.13 -3.92
N PHE A 313 -21.39 7.75 -3.95
CA PHE A 313 -20.87 6.72 -4.86
C PHE A 313 -21.50 5.35 -4.60
N ASP A 314 -21.53 4.90 -3.34
CA ASP A 314 -22.20 3.65 -2.92
C ASP A 314 -23.66 3.62 -3.40
N SER A 315 -24.38 4.73 -3.21
CA SER A 315 -25.76 4.89 -3.68
C SER A 315 -25.88 4.79 -5.21
N LYS A 316 -25.00 5.46 -5.97
CA LYS A 316 -25.00 5.39 -7.45
C LYS A 316 -24.70 3.97 -7.97
N VAL A 317 -23.77 3.24 -7.34
CA VAL A 317 -23.48 1.83 -7.71
C VAL A 317 -24.69 0.94 -7.41
N THR A 318 -25.27 1.04 -6.21
CA THR A 318 -26.39 0.19 -5.79
C THR A 318 -27.71 0.49 -6.50
N ASN A 319 -27.85 1.69 -7.07
CA ASN A 319 -28.94 2.05 -7.98
C ASN A 319 -28.69 1.65 -9.44
N ASN A 320 -27.65 0.84 -9.71
CA ASN A 320 -27.34 0.29 -11.03
C ASN A 320 -26.98 1.35 -12.10
N LEU A 321 -26.41 2.50 -11.70
CA LEU A 321 -26.14 3.63 -12.61
C LEU A 321 -24.71 3.67 -13.15
N ILE A 322 -23.72 3.18 -12.40
CA ILE A 322 -22.29 3.34 -12.76
C ILE A 322 -21.81 2.21 -13.70
N GLY A 323 -21.26 2.60 -14.85
CA GLY A 323 -20.70 1.69 -15.85
C GLY A 323 -19.22 1.33 -15.63
N ALA A 324 -18.42 2.27 -15.16
CA ALA A 324 -16.99 2.10 -14.90
C ALA A 324 -16.51 3.02 -13.78
N ALA A 325 -15.48 2.60 -13.05
CA ALA A 325 -14.87 3.36 -11.97
C ALA A 325 -13.45 2.89 -11.63
N SER A 326 -12.71 3.72 -10.89
CA SER A 326 -11.59 3.24 -10.08
C SER A 326 -12.14 2.65 -8.78
N MET A 327 -11.81 1.40 -8.47
CA MET A 327 -12.32 0.69 -7.30
C MET A 327 -11.24 -0.13 -6.60
N GLN A 328 -11.45 -0.41 -5.33
CA GLN A 328 -10.65 -1.39 -4.60
C GLN A 328 -11.12 -2.81 -4.91
N GLY A 329 -10.22 -3.81 -4.86
CA GLY A 329 -10.62 -5.20 -5.08
C GLY A 329 -11.52 -5.75 -3.97
N GLY A 330 -11.20 -5.48 -2.70
CA GLY A 330 -12.03 -5.82 -1.55
C GLY A 330 -13.25 -4.90 -1.40
N ASN A 331 -13.03 -3.68 -0.90
CA ASN A 331 -14.08 -2.69 -0.58
C ASN A 331 -14.77 -2.05 -1.81
N GLY A 332 -14.42 -2.48 -3.03
CA GLY A 332 -15.09 -2.11 -4.27
C GLY A 332 -15.71 -3.35 -4.91
N ILE A 333 -14.95 -4.08 -5.72
CA ILE A 333 -15.45 -5.24 -6.48
C ILE A 333 -16.17 -6.24 -5.56
N GLY A 334 -15.52 -6.68 -4.47
CA GLY A 334 -16.11 -7.62 -3.50
C GLY A 334 -17.35 -7.05 -2.81
N LYS A 335 -17.25 -5.84 -2.25
CA LYS A 335 -18.37 -5.16 -1.58
C LYS A 335 -19.61 -5.08 -2.46
N TYR A 336 -19.47 -4.55 -3.69
CA TYR A 336 -20.63 -4.32 -4.55
C TYR A 336 -21.18 -5.61 -5.16
N ALA A 337 -20.33 -6.60 -5.45
CA ALA A 337 -20.80 -7.92 -5.84
C ALA A 337 -21.70 -8.54 -4.74
N GLY A 338 -21.32 -8.39 -3.47
CA GLY A 338 -22.14 -8.83 -2.33
C GLY A 338 -23.45 -8.03 -2.20
N LEU A 339 -23.39 -6.69 -2.21
CA LEU A 339 -24.57 -5.83 -2.06
C LEU A 339 -25.61 -5.98 -3.20
N MET A 340 -25.14 -6.36 -4.39
CA MET A 340 -25.94 -6.56 -5.59
C MET A 340 -26.26 -8.03 -5.88
N ALA A 341 -25.84 -8.96 -5.01
CA ALA A 341 -26.14 -10.37 -5.18
C ALA A 341 -27.66 -10.60 -5.25
N GLY A 342 -28.10 -11.34 -6.28
CA GLY A 342 -29.52 -11.59 -6.55
C GLY A 342 -30.31 -10.40 -7.11
N LYS A 343 -29.69 -9.22 -7.27
CA LYS A 343 -30.32 -8.01 -7.83
C LYS A 343 -29.93 -7.81 -9.29
N GLY A 344 -30.52 -8.62 -10.18
CA GLY A 344 -30.31 -8.52 -11.63
C GLY A 344 -28.98 -9.12 -12.09
N THR A 345 -28.39 -8.53 -13.15
CA THR A 345 -27.20 -9.07 -13.85
C THR A 345 -25.88 -8.45 -13.38
N PHE A 346 -25.89 -7.64 -12.32
CA PHE A 346 -24.75 -6.82 -11.92
C PHE A 346 -23.45 -7.62 -11.83
N LYS A 347 -22.46 -7.29 -12.67
CA LYS A 347 -21.16 -7.94 -12.67
C LYS A 347 -20.06 -6.94 -13.02
N LEU A 348 -19.06 -6.81 -12.15
CA LEU A 348 -17.88 -6.00 -12.39
C LEU A 348 -16.74 -6.88 -12.94
N THR A 349 -15.91 -6.35 -13.83
CA THR A 349 -14.60 -6.95 -14.14
C THR A 349 -13.53 -5.89 -13.90
N PRO A 350 -12.41 -6.22 -13.23
CA PRO A 350 -11.24 -5.36 -13.26
C PRO A 350 -10.68 -5.36 -14.69
N VAL A 351 -10.03 -4.25 -15.04
CA VAL A 351 -9.42 -4.04 -16.34
C VAL A 351 -8.02 -3.44 -16.16
N GLN A 352 -7.18 -3.61 -17.18
CA GLN A 352 -5.85 -3.02 -17.17
C GLN A 352 -5.93 -1.48 -17.24
N GLN A 353 -4.84 -0.82 -16.86
CA GLN A 353 -4.68 0.60 -17.17
C GLN A 353 -4.67 0.80 -18.69
N PRO A 354 -5.40 1.80 -19.22
CA PRO A 354 -5.39 2.05 -20.64
C PRO A 354 -4.02 2.52 -21.12
N VAL A 355 -3.79 2.29 -22.40
CA VAL A 355 -2.65 2.83 -23.14
C VAL A 355 -3.12 3.69 -24.31
N LEU A 356 -2.21 4.46 -24.91
CA LEU A 356 -2.53 5.25 -26.10
C LEU A 356 -2.70 4.33 -27.32
N LYS A 357 -1.76 3.40 -27.55
CA LYS A 357 -1.81 2.46 -28.67
C LYS A 357 -1.79 1.03 -28.16
N ALA A 358 -2.57 0.17 -28.81
CA ALA A 358 -2.61 -1.24 -28.47
C ALA A 358 -1.20 -1.85 -28.53
N GLY A 359 -0.79 -2.54 -27.46
CA GLY A 359 0.55 -3.14 -27.33
C GLY A 359 1.59 -2.24 -26.66
N ASP A 360 1.29 -0.97 -26.38
CA ASP A 360 2.16 -0.12 -25.58
C ASP A 360 2.38 -0.71 -24.17
N LYS A 361 3.56 -0.46 -23.61
CA LYS A 361 3.90 -0.89 -22.25
C LYS A 361 3.14 -0.05 -21.22
N ILE A 362 2.55 -0.72 -20.24
CA ILE A 362 1.91 -0.06 -19.10
C ILE A 362 3.00 0.33 -18.08
N LEU A 363 3.28 1.62 -17.93
CA LEU A 363 4.41 2.11 -17.13
C LEU A 363 4.06 2.41 -15.67
N LEU A 364 2.84 2.88 -15.41
CA LEU A 364 2.37 3.32 -14.09
C LEU A 364 0.98 2.76 -13.81
N GLY A 365 0.73 2.37 -12.56
CA GLY A 365 -0.58 1.98 -12.07
C GLY A 365 -0.66 2.02 -10.55
N GLY A 366 -1.79 1.59 -9.98
CA GLY A 366 -2.08 1.67 -8.53
C GLY A 366 -1.25 0.70 -7.68
N ARG A 367 0.08 0.81 -7.71
CA ARG A 367 1.02 -0.01 -6.94
C ARG A 367 1.68 0.80 -5.84
N ASP A 368 1.71 0.22 -4.64
CA ASP A 368 2.44 0.73 -3.49
C ASP A 368 3.88 0.18 -3.41
N ASN A 369 4.69 0.83 -2.58
CA ASN A 369 5.98 0.29 -2.14
C ASN A 369 5.76 -0.87 -1.14
N ASN A 370 6.72 -1.81 -1.05
CA ASN A 370 6.68 -2.89 -0.07
C ASN A 370 6.57 -2.35 1.37
N TYR A 371 7.24 -1.22 1.61
CA TYR A 371 7.10 -0.44 2.82
C TYR A 371 6.30 0.85 2.55
N PRO A 372 5.00 0.89 2.89
CA PRO A 372 4.17 2.08 2.70
C PRO A 372 4.33 3.10 3.84
N GLY A 373 5.13 2.81 4.87
CA GLY A 373 5.33 3.68 6.04
C GLY A 373 4.21 3.63 7.09
N GLN A 374 3.02 3.19 6.70
CA GLN A 374 1.84 3.03 7.55
C GLN A 374 1.91 1.78 8.42
N GLY A 375 1.42 1.86 9.66
CA GLY A 375 1.30 0.71 10.56
C GLY A 375 2.65 0.28 11.17
N SER A 376 3.65 1.16 11.16
CA SER A 376 4.95 0.87 11.75
C SER A 376 5.01 1.34 13.20
N ALA A 377 5.46 0.46 14.10
CA ALA A 377 5.52 0.70 15.54
C ALA A 377 6.89 1.22 15.96
N ALA A 378 6.97 2.49 16.36
CA ALA A 378 8.16 3.08 16.97
C ALA A 378 8.09 2.99 18.49
N ILE A 379 9.25 2.87 19.13
CA ILE A 379 9.37 2.87 20.60
C ILE A 379 9.68 4.30 21.05
N SER A 380 8.91 4.83 22.00
CA SER A 380 9.16 6.17 22.50
C SER A 380 10.43 6.24 23.36
N SER A 381 11.01 7.44 23.47
CA SER A 381 12.11 7.71 24.39
C SER A 381 11.76 7.56 25.87
N GLN A 382 10.46 7.52 26.19
CA GLN A 382 9.96 7.44 27.56
C GLN A 382 9.70 6.00 28.02
N ASN A 383 9.66 5.04 27.09
CA ASN A 383 9.48 3.62 27.38
C ASN A 383 10.59 3.10 28.31
N LYS A 384 10.21 2.59 29.48
CA LYS A 384 11.15 2.05 30.49
C LYS A 384 11.50 0.57 30.30
N ASN A 385 10.79 -0.11 29.41
CA ASN A 385 10.86 -1.54 29.14
C ASN A 385 11.25 -1.81 27.68
N VAL A 386 12.25 -1.07 27.17
CA VAL A 386 12.65 -1.11 25.75
C VAL A 386 12.96 -2.53 25.30
N THR A 387 13.75 -3.29 26.06
CA THR A 387 14.13 -4.66 25.69
C THR A 387 12.91 -5.59 25.58
N GLN A 388 11.98 -5.52 26.54
CA GLN A 388 10.75 -6.32 26.51
C GLN A 388 9.84 -5.91 25.34
N THR A 389 9.76 -4.61 25.06
CA THR A 389 8.99 -4.06 23.94
C THR A 389 9.55 -4.53 22.60
N VAL A 390 10.88 -4.50 22.43
CA VAL A 390 11.58 -4.97 21.23
C VAL A 390 11.34 -6.47 21.02
N LYS A 391 11.48 -7.29 22.06
CA LYS A 391 11.20 -8.74 21.99
C LYS A 391 9.74 -9.01 21.64
N MET A 392 8.79 -8.23 22.17
CA MET A 392 7.36 -8.36 21.89
C MET A 392 7.03 -8.01 20.43
N LEU A 393 7.58 -6.90 19.92
CA LEU A 393 7.38 -6.52 18.52
C LEU A 393 8.07 -7.50 17.56
N ASP A 394 9.25 -8.03 17.93
CA ASP A 394 9.96 -9.04 17.14
C ASP A 394 9.19 -10.35 16.99
N TYR A 395 8.38 -10.72 18.00
CA TYR A 395 7.55 -11.92 17.93
C TYR A 395 6.68 -11.96 16.66
N ALA A 396 6.15 -10.81 16.21
CA ALA A 396 5.33 -10.72 15.01
C ALA A 396 6.04 -11.12 13.70
N TYR A 397 7.39 -11.16 13.70
CA TYR A 397 8.23 -11.54 12.57
C TYR A 397 8.72 -13.00 12.66
N SER A 398 8.48 -13.66 13.80
CA SER A 398 8.69 -15.11 13.93
C SER A 398 7.66 -15.88 13.09
N THR A 399 7.91 -17.17 12.85
CA THR A 399 6.94 -18.03 12.15
C THR A 399 5.58 -18.06 12.86
N GLU A 400 5.58 -18.22 14.18
CA GLU A 400 4.35 -18.30 14.98
C GLU A 400 3.61 -16.96 15.05
N GLY A 401 4.34 -15.86 15.26
CA GLY A 401 3.74 -14.53 15.28
C GLY A 401 3.24 -14.09 13.90
N SER A 402 3.95 -14.44 12.83
CA SER A 402 3.49 -14.19 11.47
C SER A 402 2.16 -14.89 11.20
N LEU A 403 2.01 -16.15 11.61
CA LEU A 403 0.72 -16.87 11.52
C LEU A 403 -0.37 -16.21 12.37
N LEU A 404 -0.05 -15.78 13.59
CA LEU A 404 -1.01 -15.12 14.48
C LEU A 404 -1.54 -13.80 13.89
N PHE A 405 -0.64 -12.93 13.43
CA PHE A 405 -1.01 -11.61 12.91
C PHE A 405 -1.54 -11.61 11.48
N ASN A 406 -1.32 -12.69 10.71
CA ASN A 406 -1.93 -12.84 9.39
C ASN A 406 -3.21 -13.68 9.38
N PHE A 407 -3.35 -14.69 10.25
CA PHE A 407 -4.47 -15.67 10.18
C PHE A 407 -5.24 -15.85 11.50
N GLY A 408 -4.67 -15.46 12.64
CA GLY A 408 -5.30 -15.51 13.96
C GLY A 408 -4.98 -16.79 14.75
N ILE A 409 -5.99 -17.45 15.28
CA ILE A 409 -5.88 -18.62 16.17
C ILE A 409 -6.11 -19.91 15.37
N GLU A 410 -5.12 -20.81 15.39
CA GLU A 410 -5.23 -22.11 14.75
C GLU A 410 -6.37 -22.95 15.38
N GLY A 411 -7.12 -23.66 14.56
CA GLY A 411 -8.29 -24.45 14.97
C GLY A 411 -9.57 -23.63 15.10
N LEU A 412 -9.47 -22.30 15.22
CA LEU A 412 -10.62 -21.39 15.35
C LEU A 412 -10.78 -20.51 14.12
N SER A 413 -9.84 -19.58 13.88
CA SER A 413 -9.92 -18.63 12.77
C SER A 413 -9.29 -19.19 11.49
N TYR A 414 -8.30 -20.08 11.61
CA TYR A 414 -7.73 -20.79 10.48
C TYR A 414 -7.39 -22.24 10.85
N LYS A 415 -7.18 -23.10 9.85
CA LYS A 415 -6.64 -24.46 9.98
C LYS A 415 -5.54 -24.66 8.94
N MET A 416 -4.56 -25.52 9.24
CA MET A 416 -3.59 -25.94 8.26
C MET A 416 -4.21 -26.98 7.31
N VAL A 417 -4.31 -26.64 6.02
CA VAL A 417 -4.78 -27.54 4.97
C VAL A 417 -3.64 -27.68 3.96
N ASN A 418 -3.07 -28.89 3.84
CA ASN A 418 -1.92 -29.16 2.96
C ASN A 418 -0.74 -28.19 3.18
N GLY A 419 -0.46 -27.81 4.42
CA GLY A 419 0.61 -26.87 4.75
C GLY A 419 0.27 -25.38 4.49
N ILE A 420 -0.97 -25.07 4.12
CA ILE A 420 -1.45 -23.70 3.88
C ILE A 420 -2.38 -23.28 5.04
N PRO A 421 -2.12 -22.16 5.73
CA PRO A 421 -3.05 -21.61 6.71
C PRO A 421 -4.30 -21.14 5.98
N THR A 422 -5.42 -21.82 6.24
CA THR A 422 -6.69 -21.62 5.54
C THR A 422 -7.73 -21.08 6.51
N TYR A 423 -8.27 -19.90 6.23
CA TYR A 423 -9.35 -19.31 7.02
C TYR A 423 -10.55 -20.24 7.11
N THR A 424 -11.16 -20.30 8.28
CA THR A 424 -12.35 -21.10 8.51
C THR A 424 -13.62 -20.37 8.03
N ASP A 425 -14.71 -21.14 7.89
CA ASP A 425 -16.03 -20.57 7.58
C ASP A 425 -16.51 -19.56 8.63
N LEU A 426 -16.01 -19.65 9.88
CA LEU A 426 -16.26 -18.64 10.91
C LEU A 426 -15.88 -17.23 10.43
N LEU A 427 -14.80 -17.10 9.65
CA LEU A 427 -14.33 -15.82 9.15
C LEU A 427 -14.91 -15.49 7.77
N MET A 428 -15.08 -16.51 6.93
CA MET A 428 -15.39 -16.32 5.50
C MET A 428 -16.87 -16.44 5.16
N ARG A 429 -17.70 -17.01 6.03
CA ARG A 429 -19.10 -17.36 5.75
C ARG A 429 -20.08 -16.87 6.82
N ASP A 430 -19.71 -15.86 7.60
CA ASP A 430 -20.64 -15.25 8.55
C ASP A 430 -21.82 -14.60 7.81
N PRO A 431 -23.08 -14.90 8.18
CA PRO A 431 -24.25 -14.44 7.46
C PRO A 431 -24.58 -12.95 7.69
N GLN A 432 -24.01 -12.32 8.71
CA GLN A 432 -24.33 -10.94 9.12
C GLN A 432 -23.14 -10.00 8.99
N VAL A 433 -21.92 -10.50 9.19
CA VAL A 433 -20.71 -9.70 9.25
C VAL A 433 -19.85 -9.98 8.01
N PRO A 434 -19.53 -8.97 7.20
CA PRO A 434 -18.65 -9.14 6.05
C PRO A 434 -17.30 -9.78 6.44
N SER A 435 -16.75 -10.63 5.58
CA SER A 435 -15.51 -11.37 5.84
C SER A 435 -14.34 -10.46 6.24
N ALA A 436 -14.24 -9.26 5.67
CA ALA A 436 -13.24 -8.27 6.04
C ALA A 436 -13.30 -7.90 7.53
N GLN A 437 -14.48 -7.63 8.05
CA GLN A 437 -14.68 -7.27 9.45
C GLN A 437 -14.48 -8.48 10.35
N MET A 438 -14.96 -9.66 9.93
CA MET A 438 -14.72 -10.91 10.67
C MET A 438 -13.24 -11.23 10.78
N ILE A 439 -12.46 -11.16 9.70
CA ILE A 439 -11.00 -11.35 9.74
C ILE A 439 -10.37 -10.38 10.76
N SER A 440 -10.77 -9.10 10.73
CA SER A 440 -10.24 -8.07 11.64
C SER A 440 -10.57 -8.31 13.12
N ARG A 441 -11.57 -9.14 13.46
CA ARG A 441 -11.83 -9.55 14.86
C ARG A 441 -10.79 -10.52 15.40
N TYR A 442 -10.10 -11.25 14.54
CA TYR A 442 -9.18 -12.30 14.94
C TYR A 442 -7.73 -11.97 14.68
N THR A 443 -7.45 -11.17 13.65
CA THR A 443 -6.09 -10.96 13.15
C THR A 443 -5.94 -9.60 12.49
N ARG A 444 -4.69 -9.22 12.19
CA ARG A 444 -4.38 -8.00 11.45
C ARG A 444 -4.21 -8.21 9.94
N GLY A 445 -4.28 -9.43 9.43
CA GLY A 445 -3.91 -9.77 8.05
C GLY A 445 -4.51 -8.89 6.95
N ASN A 446 -5.73 -8.37 7.13
CA ASN A 446 -6.41 -7.53 6.13
C ASN A 446 -6.26 -6.01 6.35
N PHE A 447 -5.41 -5.56 7.28
CA PHE A 447 -5.04 -4.16 7.48
C PHE A 447 -3.58 -4.04 7.95
N ASN A 448 -3.12 -2.82 8.19
CA ASN A 448 -1.69 -2.57 8.43
C ASN A 448 -1.29 -2.87 9.89
N GLY A 449 -0.03 -3.21 10.13
CA GLY A 449 0.57 -3.36 11.47
C GLY A 449 2.03 -3.82 11.42
N PRO A 450 2.76 -3.84 12.54
CA PRO A 450 4.20 -4.09 12.56
C PRO A 450 4.56 -5.57 12.37
N PHE A 451 4.27 -6.12 11.17
CA PHE A 451 4.53 -7.49 10.77
C PHE A 451 4.74 -7.59 9.24
N VAL A 452 5.22 -8.74 8.77
CA VAL A 452 5.25 -9.06 7.33
C VAL A 452 3.91 -9.65 6.92
N GLN A 453 3.19 -8.96 6.05
CA GLN A 453 1.91 -9.39 5.52
C GLN A 453 2.09 -10.57 4.57
N ASP A 454 1.30 -11.62 4.78
CA ASP A 454 1.38 -12.89 4.06
C ASP A 454 0.42 -12.92 2.88
N VAL A 455 0.92 -13.08 1.66
CA VAL A 455 0.08 -13.08 0.43
C VAL A 455 -1.09 -14.06 0.49
N ARG A 456 -0.98 -15.17 1.23
CA ARG A 456 -2.04 -16.18 1.33
C ARG A 456 -3.28 -15.64 2.01
N TYR A 457 -3.22 -14.55 2.79
CA TYR A 457 -4.43 -13.90 3.30
C TYR A 457 -5.27 -13.36 2.14
N ILE A 458 -4.66 -12.64 1.18
CA ILE A 458 -5.40 -11.94 0.14
C ILE A 458 -5.93 -12.92 -0.91
N GLU A 459 -5.21 -14.01 -1.14
CA GLU A 459 -5.63 -15.09 -2.06
C GLU A 459 -6.91 -15.80 -1.58
N GLN A 460 -7.15 -15.80 -0.26
CA GLN A 460 -8.36 -16.34 0.36
C GLN A 460 -9.44 -15.27 0.52
N TYR A 461 -9.06 -14.05 0.87
CA TYR A 461 -9.99 -12.93 1.02
C TYR A 461 -10.64 -12.52 -0.31
N TYR A 462 -9.90 -12.62 -1.43
CA TYR A 462 -10.46 -12.42 -2.76
C TYR A 462 -11.14 -13.70 -3.23
N GLU A 463 -12.39 -13.89 -2.81
CA GLU A 463 -13.17 -15.10 -3.08
C GLU A 463 -13.69 -15.15 -4.52
N LEU A 464 -14.03 -13.99 -5.08
CA LEU A 464 -14.70 -13.89 -6.38
C LEU A 464 -13.69 -14.00 -7.54
N PRO A 465 -14.05 -14.67 -8.65
CA PRO A 465 -13.23 -14.68 -9.87
C PRO A 465 -12.82 -13.28 -10.34
N GLU A 466 -13.71 -12.31 -10.21
CA GLU A 466 -13.51 -10.91 -10.58
C GLU A 466 -12.44 -10.25 -9.69
N GLN A 467 -12.41 -10.57 -8.39
CA GLN A 467 -11.37 -10.07 -7.50
C GLN A 467 -10.02 -10.73 -7.81
N LYS A 468 -10.00 -12.04 -8.07
CA LYS A 468 -8.77 -12.77 -8.42
C LYS A 468 -8.17 -12.27 -9.74
N LYS A 469 -9.01 -11.97 -10.74
CA LYS A 469 -8.59 -11.35 -12.00
C LYS A 469 -7.88 -10.02 -11.79
N ALA A 470 -8.17 -9.30 -10.70
CA ALA A 470 -7.49 -8.05 -10.39
C ALA A 470 -5.97 -8.25 -10.19
N PHE A 471 -5.55 -9.39 -9.64
CA PHE A 471 -4.12 -9.74 -9.54
C PHE A 471 -3.47 -9.90 -10.91
N GLU A 472 -4.21 -10.33 -11.92
CA GLU A 472 -3.69 -10.51 -13.28
C GLU A 472 -3.54 -9.17 -14.00
N VAL A 473 -4.51 -8.26 -13.84
CA VAL A 473 -4.57 -7.02 -14.64
C VAL A 473 -3.97 -5.80 -13.95
N TRP A 474 -4.08 -5.69 -12.62
CA TRP A 474 -3.56 -4.53 -11.89
C TRP A 474 -2.08 -4.65 -11.52
N THR A 475 -1.49 -5.84 -11.64
CA THR A 475 -0.03 -6.05 -11.48
C THR A 475 0.77 -5.83 -12.78
N LEU A 476 0.10 -5.72 -13.94
CA LEU A 476 0.74 -5.49 -15.24
C LEU A 476 1.65 -4.25 -15.32
N PRO A 477 1.31 -3.10 -14.70
CA PRO A 477 2.17 -1.92 -14.79
C PRO A 477 3.57 -2.19 -14.23
N SER A 478 4.61 -1.84 -14.99
CA SER A 478 6.00 -2.07 -14.54
C SER A 478 6.38 -1.24 -13.32
N ASN A 479 5.75 -0.07 -13.15
CA ASN A 479 5.98 0.89 -12.07
C ASN A 479 7.44 1.33 -11.91
N GLU A 480 8.23 1.25 -12.99
CA GLU A 480 9.63 1.70 -13.01
C GLU A 480 9.79 3.22 -12.83
N LYS A 481 8.68 3.96 -12.97
CA LYS A 481 8.59 5.40 -12.74
C LYS A 481 8.04 5.79 -11.36
N LEU A 482 7.69 4.81 -10.52
CA LEU A 482 7.21 5.05 -9.16
C LEU A 482 8.34 5.64 -8.30
N LEU A 483 7.97 6.56 -7.40
CA LEU A 483 8.90 7.09 -6.42
C LEU A 483 9.11 6.08 -5.28
N PRO A 484 10.37 5.87 -4.86
CA PRO A 484 10.63 5.12 -3.64
C PRO A 484 10.10 5.87 -2.41
N PRO A 485 10.02 5.20 -1.24
CA PRO A 485 9.63 5.81 0.03
C PRO A 485 10.75 6.71 0.59
N MET A 486 11.00 7.80 -0.11
CA MET A 486 12.03 8.77 0.22
C MET A 486 11.56 9.71 1.35
N THR A 487 12.48 10.16 2.20
CA THR A 487 12.17 11.01 3.36
C THR A 487 12.92 12.33 3.28
N PRO A 488 12.24 13.47 3.10
CA PRO A 488 12.90 14.77 3.14
C PRO A 488 13.38 15.08 4.56
N THR A 489 14.41 15.90 4.69
CA THR A 489 14.77 16.50 5.99
C THR A 489 13.65 17.43 6.47
N GLN A 490 13.68 17.86 7.73
CA GLN A 490 12.68 18.79 8.27
C GLN A 490 12.63 20.13 7.50
N ASP A 491 13.80 20.71 7.21
CA ASP A 491 13.88 21.99 6.50
C ASP A 491 13.41 21.87 5.06
N GLU A 492 13.77 20.77 4.39
CA GLU A 492 13.28 20.44 3.06
C GLU A 492 11.76 20.23 3.05
N ALA A 493 11.22 19.45 4.00
CA ALA A 493 9.79 19.22 4.12
C ALA A 493 9.03 20.53 4.33
N LYS A 494 9.54 21.41 5.20
CA LYS A 494 8.97 22.73 5.46
C LYS A 494 9.01 23.61 4.21
N LYS A 495 10.18 23.75 3.58
CA LYS A 495 10.35 24.57 2.36
C LYS A 495 9.47 24.03 1.23
N PHE A 496 9.47 22.71 1.03
CA PHE A 496 8.64 22.05 0.03
C PHE A 496 7.14 22.31 0.29
N ALA A 497 6.66 22.14 1.52
CA ALA A 497 5.27 22.40 1.87
C ALA A 497 4.87 23.87 1.64
N THR A 498 5.72 24.83 2.07
CA THR A 498 5.49 26.25 1.82
C THR A 498 5.39 26.56 0.32
N THR A 499 6.34 26.06 -0.48
CA THR A 499 6.32 26.27 -1.94
C THR A 499 5.12 25.60 -2.61
N MET A 500 4.78 24.38 -2.19
CA MET A 500 3.75 23.61 -2.86
C MET A 500 2.32 24.00 -2.46
N SER A 501 2.10 24.65 -1.31
CA SER A 501 0.75 25.06 -0.87
C SER A 501 0.02 25.91 -1.92
N ASP A 502 0.66 26.98 -2.40
CA ASP A 502 0.05 27.88 -3.39
C ASP A 502 -0.03 27.21 -4.77
N ILE A 503 1.00 26.42 -5.13
CA ILE A 503 1.02 25.65 -6.38
C ILE A 503 -0.13 24.65 -6.42
N GLN A 504 -0.35 23.90 -5.34
CA GLN A 504 -1.40 22.88 -5.24
C GLN A 504 -2.78 23.53 -5.24
N THR A 505 -2.98 24.63 -4.53
CA THR A 505 -4.25 25.37 -4.53
C THR A 505 -4.60 25.81 -5.95
N ARG A 506 -3.66 26.46 -6.65
CA ARG A 506 -3.88 26.90 -8.03
C ARG A 506 -3.99 25.73 -9.01
N TYR A 507 -3.26 24.65 -8.78
CA TYR A 507 -3.40 23.41 -9.55
C TYR A 507 -4.84 22.91 -9.42
N ASP A 508 -5.35 22.68 -8.21
CA ASP A 508 -6.71 22.20 -7.96
C ASP A 508 -7.78 23.07 -8.65
N GLU A 509 -7.66 24.39 -8.54
CA GLU A 509 -8.58 25.33 -9.18
C GLU A 509 -8.56 25.24 -10.70
N VAL A 510 -7.38 25.37 -11.32
CA VAL A 510 -7.23 25.38 -12.78
C VAL A 510 -7.58 24.02 -13.37
N PHE A 511 -7.11 22.94 -12.74
CA PHE A 511 -7.42 21.57 -13.15
C PHE A 511 -8.92 21.31 -13.16
N THR A 512 -9.61 21.67 -12.08
CA THR A 512 -11.08 21.50 -11.99
C THR A 512 -11.78 22.30 -13.08
N ARG A 513 -11.40 23.56 -13.30
CA ARG A 513 -12.04 24.43 -14.30
C ARG A 513 -11.83 23.94 -15.73
N VAL A 514 -10.60 23.56 -16.07
CA VAL A 514 -10.24 23.08 -17.41
C VAL A 514 -10.92 21.74 -17.67
N TRP A 515 -10.84 20.79 -16.73
CA TRP A 515 -11.52 19.50 -16.86
C TRP A 515 -13.02 19.70 -16.97
N SER A 516 -13.66 20.49 -16.12
CA SER A 516 -15.10 20.69 -16.17
C SER A 516 -15.57 21.53 -17.37
N GLY A 517 -14.66 21.96 -18.25
CA GLY A 517 -14.95 22.82 -19.40
C GLY A 517 -15.38 24.24 -19.05
N LYS A 518 -15.19 24.67 -17.79
CA LYS A 518 -15.43 26.06 -17.35
C LYS A 518 -14.36 27.01 -17.88
N SER A 519 -13.24 26.47 -18.33
CA SER A 519 -12.18 27.19 -19.03
C SER A 519 -11.53 26.33 -20.11
N GLY A 520 -10.84 27.01 -21.04
CA GLY A 520 -10.04 26.35 -22.06
C GLY A 520 -8.68 25.90 -21.53
N VAL A 521 -8.06 24.97 -22.24
CA VAL A 521 -6.72 24.43 -21.90
C VAL A 521 -5.62 25.50 -21.86
N ASP A 522 -5.83 26.67 -22.47
CA ASP A 522 -4.90 27.80 -22.38
C ASP A 522 -4.74 28.34 -20.94
N GLU A 523 -5.74 28.15 -20.07
CA GLU A 523 -5.61 28.45 -18.63
C GLU A 523 -4.60 27.51 -17.97
N TRP A 524 -4.58 26.24 -18.38
CA TRP A 524 -3.53 25.29 -17.95
C TRP A 524 -2.16 25.72 -18.44
N ASP A 525 -2.03 26.10 -19.71
CA ASP A 525 -0.76 26.57 -20.27
C ASP A 525 -0.23 27.81 -19.52
N SER A 526 -1.14 28.69 -19.10
CA SER A 526 -0.83 29.88 -18.28
C SER A 526 -0.41 29.50 -16.85
N PHE A 527 -1.06 28.51 -16.25
CA PHE A 527 -0.65 27.94 -14.96
C PHE A 527 0.76 27.35 -15.03
N VAL A 528 1.03 26.50 -16.02
CA VAL A 528 2.34 25.87 -16.22
C VAL A 528 3.44 26.91 -16.41
N LYS A 529 3.19 27.96 -17.21
CA LYS A 529 4.14 29.09 -17.39
C LYS A 529 4.43 29.86 -16.10
N ALA A 530 3.48 29.89 -15.15
CA ALA A 530 3.66 30.57 -13.87
C ALA A 530 4.35 29.71 -12.80
N LEU A 531 4.41 28.39 -12.97
CA LEU A 531 5.03 27.48 -11.99
C LEU A 531 6.48 27.87 -11.61
N PRO A 532 7.37 28.28 -12.55
CA PRO A 532 8.71 28.75 -12.20
C PRO A 532 8.71 29.94 -11.24
N SER A 533 7.85 30.95 -11.48
CA SER A 533 7.73 32.11 -10.58
C SER A 533 7.08 31.77 -9.24
N MET A 534 6.33 30.67 -9.17
CA MET A 534 5.76 30.13 -7.92
C MET A 534 6.75 29.25 -7.15
N GLY A 535 7.96 29.04 -7.68
CA GLY A 535 9.02 28.30 -6.98
C GLY A 535 9.08 26.81 -7.28
N ILE A 536 8.40 26.29 -8.31
CA ILE A 536 8.42 24.85 -8.63
C ILE A 536 9.85 24.28 -8.80
N ASN A 537 10.79 25.09 -9.30
CA ASN A 537 12.18 24.69 -9.49
C ASN A 537 12.87 24.37 -8.16
N ASP A 538 12.53 25.09 -7.09
CA ASP A 538 13.05 24.81 -5.75
C ASP A 538 12.45 23.52 -5.19
N ALA A 539 11.15 23.29 -5.40
CA ALA A 539 10.50 22.04 -5.04
C ALA A 539 11.10 20.83 -5.79
N MET A 540 11.39 20.98 -7.09
CA MET A 540 12.09 19.96 -7.89
C MET A 540 13.48 19.64 -7.35
N LYS A 541 14.27 20.66 -6.98
CA LYS A 541 15.60 20.46 -6.38
C LYS A 541 15.52 19.71 -5.05
N ILE A 542 14.55 20.05 -4.20
CA ILE A 542 14.34 19.36 -2.92
C ILE A 542 14.00 17.89 -3.16
N GLN A 543 13.07 17.61 -4.07
CA GLN A 543 12.68 16.25 -4.40
C GLN A 543 13.85 15.45 -4.99
N GLN A 544 14.64 16.07 -5.88
CA GLN A 544 15.82 15.40 -6.46
C GLN A 544 16.87 15.10 -5.40
N ALA A 545 17.19 16.05 -4.51
CA ALA A 545 18.11 15.82 -3.41
C ALA A 545 17.63 14.69 -2.49
N THR A 546 16.33 14.62 -2.24
CA THR A 546 15.69 13.58 -1.43
C THR A 546 15.80 12.20 -2.10
N LEU A 547 15.56 12.11 -3.42
CA LEU A 547 15.77 10.89 -4.19
C LEU A 547 17.24 10.46 -4.22
N ASP A 548 18.16 11.41 -4.39
CA ASP A 548 19.60 11.14 -4.42
C ASP A 548 20.11 10.60 -3.09
N ARG A 549 19.62 11.14 -1.95
CA ARG A 549 19.93 10.59 -0.62
C ARG A 549 19.34 9.20 -0.42
N TYR A 550 18.08 8.99 -0.78
CA TYR A 550 17.46 7.66 -0.73
C TYR A 550 18.28 6.63 -1.51
N ASN A 551 18.73 6.99 -2.71
CA ASN A 551 19.51 6.09 -3.56
C ASN A 551 20.86 5.71 -2.94
N LYS A 552 21.44 6.58 -2.10
CA LYS A 552 22.71 6.36 -1.38
C LYS A 552 22.55 5.61 -0.06
N ARG A 553 21.34 5.33 0.40
CA ARG A 553 21.11 4.54 1.62
C ARG A 553 21.87 3.21 1.58
N PRO A 554 22.47 2.78 2.70
CA PRO A 554 23.16 1.50 2.76
C PRO A 554 22.16 0.36 2.53
N GLY A 555 22.53 -0.58 1.66
CA GLY A 555 21.77 -1.81 1.39
C GLY A 555 21.55 -2.65 2.64
#